data_AF-A0A9E3P052-F1
#
_entry.id   AF-A0A9E3P052-F1
#
_cell.length_a   1.000
_cell.length_b   1.000
_cell.length_c   1.000
_cell.angle_alpha   90.00
_cell.angle_beta   90.00
_cell.angle_gamma   90.00
#
_symmetry.space_group_name_H-M   'P 1'
#
loop_
_entity.id
_entity.type
_entity.pdbx_description
1 polymer ?
#
loop_
_entity_poly.entity_id
_entity_poly.type
_entity_poly.pdbx_seq_one_letter_code
_entity_poly.pdbx_strand_id
1 'polypeptide(L)'
;MRAASFALPVAAIVVGACSSAPEPSDEPVGRASSAIINGQVDTTHEAVVVVVSGDGTHIDGLCTGTIVKVDTARNIGWVATAAHCVESAPLYVLQCADFGTGPCLSYETVDFRFEPSYNGQVGAANDIAMIRVAGVDGSTPTIPLVTAPDGLTTGSAVVSVGYGRTSGVVSSNPNDQNTKRHSVSKTISQIQGNGALLVYNQSTSGICQGDSGGPVISSAGGGERVVGIHSFVSGSQAQIRACSGTGVSVRVTAGASFWNGELGKALPAEDCALCQKVANSGNGQCATVLRNCIADKANCGGFLECLNKGTSRANCLKQFPKAEGPLNAVANCTCTQACADKCAGNLDCAQVPKCGYKLPAGDCSTCLESSCCDETLDCSADGTCYVCLKTKDAAEECAGNASRKKMATCAATKCATECAGSGIETGAEPEPEGEGTPEGGGGGTTVTTTESCAAAPGARGGFGAFVLAGLALAAGARRRRR
;
A
#
# COMPACT_ATOMS: atom_id res chain seq x y z
N MET A 1 -7.84 36.55 -45.96
CA MET A 1 -7.27 37.02 -47.24
C MET A 1 -7.23 38.54 -47.23
N ARG A 2 -6.04 39.12 -47.45
CA ARG A 2 -5.69 40.53 -47.72
C ARG A 2 -6.00 41.55 -46.59
N ALA A 3 -5.13 42.37 -45.99
CA ALA A 3 -3.70 42.77 -46.03
C ALA A 3 -3.63 44.31 -46.05
N ALA A 4 -2.59 44.83 -45.36
CA ALA A 4 -1.96 46.16 -45.44
C ALA A 4 -2.58 47.32 -44.62
N SER A 5 -1.86 48.29 -44.05
CA SER A 5 -0.44 48.56 -43.70
C SER A 5 -0.39 49.96 -43.06
N PHE A 6 0.81 50.41 -42.62
CA PHE A 6 1.26 51.74 -42.12
C PHE A 6 1.55 51.73 -40.60
N ALA A 7 2.81 51.61 -40.13
CA ALA A 7 4.04 52.41 -40.30
C ALA A 7 4.25 53.43 -39.16
N LEU A 8 5.35 53.24 -38.43
CA LEU A 8 5.96 54.10 -37.40
C LEU A 8 6.63 55.35 -38.03
N PRO A 9 6.92 56.44 -37.26
CA PRO A 9 8.27 56.54 -36.68
C PRO A 9 8.41 57.33 -35.36
N VAL A 10 9.66 57.30 -34.89
CA VAL A 10 10.33 57.66 -33.63
C VAL A 10 10.74 59.15 -33.54
N ALA A 11 10.89 59.70 -32.31
CA ALA A 11 11.94 60.63 -31.80
C ALA A 11 11.39 61.53 -30.66
N ALA A 12 12.10 62.03 -29.63
CA ALA A 12 13.41 61.81 -29.01
C ALA A 12 13.50 62.66 -27.71
N ILE A 13 14.16 62.12 -26.67
CA ILE A 13 15.07 62.73 -25.65
C ILE A 13 14.62 63.98 -24.83
N VAL A 14 14.62 63.86 -23.49
CA VAL A 14 15.28 64.80 -22.53
C VAL A 14 15.80 64.04 -21.29
N VAL A 15 17.01 64.42 -20.85
CA VAL A 15 17.83 63.91 -19.73
C VAL A 15 17.46 64.58 -18.40
N GLY A 16 17.60 63.87 -17.27
CA GLY A 16 17.64 64.47 -15.93
C GLY A 16 18.07 63.47 -14.85
N ALA A 17 19.29 63.61 -14.34
CA ALA A 17 19.88 62.82 -13.27
C ALA A 17 19.36 63.24 -11.88
N CYS A 18 19.30 62.32 -10.91
CA CYS A 18 19.98 62.45 -9.60
C CYS A 18 19.65 61.31 -8.61
N SER A 19 20.71 60.88 -7.94
CA SER A 19 20.79 60.39 -6.56
C SER A 19 20.33 58.96 -6.22
N SER A 20 21.34 58.19 -5.83
CA SER A 20 21.35 56.95 -5.05
C SER A 20 20.39 56.94 -3.86
N ALA A 21 19.56 55.92 -3.78
CA ALA A 21 19.02 55.37 -2.54
C ALA A 21 19.62 53.97 -2.33
N PRO A 22 20.00 53.59 -1.10
CA PRO A 22 20.57 52.28 -0.83
C PRO A 22 19.54 51.17 -1.05
N GLU A 23 19.97 50.13 -1.76
CA GLU A 23 19.28 48.85 -1.92
C GLU A 23 18.75 48.38 -0.55
N PRO A 24 17.44 48.15 -0.36
CA PRO A 24 16.98 47.41 0.78
C PRO A 24 17.54 45.99 0.64
N SER A 25 18.31 45.59 1.64
CA SER A 25 18.76 44.23 1.86
C SER A 25 17.54 43.30 1.87
N ASP A 26 17.41 42.48 0.82
CA ASP A 26 16.54 41.32 0.81
C ASP A 26 17.05 40.29 1.83
N GLU A 27 16.56 40.41 3.07
CA GLU A 27 16.50 39.32 4.05
C GLU A 27 15.20 38.51 3.81
N PRO A 28 15.22 37.19 4.06
CA PRO A 28 14.75 36.20 3.12
C PRO A 28 13.22 36.11 3.00
N VAL A 29 12.72 36.36 1.80
CA VAL A 29 11.37 35.94 1.39
C VAL A 29 11.43 34.45 1.07
N GLY A 30 10.67 33.64 1.81
CA GLY A 30 10.45 32.25 1.39
C GLY A 30 10.14 31.26 2.50
N ARG A 31 9.20 31.54 3.41
CA ARG A 31 8.57 30.44 4.14
C ARG A 31 7.41 29.91 3.29
N ALA A 32 7.73 28.93 2.46
CA ALA A 32 6.74 28.14 1.75
C ALA A 32 5.85 27.38 2.76
N SER A 33 4.54 27.50 2.56
CA SER A 33 3.46 26.82 3.29
C SER A 33 3.50 25.30 3.12
N SER A 34 3.02 24.52 4.11
CA SER A 34 2.77 23.07 3.97
C SER A 34 1.55 22.59 4.82
N ALA A 35 1.04 21.36 4.56
CA ALA A 35 -0.20 20.75 5.10
C ALA A 35 -0.16 20.15 6.53
N ILE A 36 -1.30 19.59 7.00
CA ILE A 36 -2.03 20.14 8.16
C ILE A 36 -2.21 21.66 7.95
N ILE A 37 -3.31 22.34 8.32
CA ILE A 37 -3.38 23.77 7.99
C ILE A 37 -2.11 24.47 8.51
N ASN A 38 -1.26 24.99 7.62
CA ASN A 38 0.08 25.52 7.91
C ASN A 38 1.06 24.60 8.68
N GLY A 39 0.98 23.27 8.54
CA GLY A 39 1.97 22.32 9.07
C GLY A 39 3.17 22.11 8.14
N GLN A 40 3.99 21.09 8.41
CA GLN A 40 5.20 20.77 7.65
C GLN A 40 5.13 19.34 7.10
N VAL A 41 5.79 19.07 5.97
CA VAL A 41 5.86 17.71 5.41
C VAL A 41 6.52 16.79 6.44
N ASP A 42 5.90 15.64 6.67
CA ASP A 42 6.34 14.68 7.66
C ASP A 42 6.93 13.44 7.01
N THR A 43 8.19 13.16 7.32
CA THR A 43 8.89 11.94 6.87
C THR A 43 9.35 11.07 8.03
N THR A 44 8.99 11.40 9.27
CA THR A 44 9.54 10.75 10.48
C THR A 44 8.55 9.83 11.18
N HIS A 45 7.24 10.08 11.05
CA HIS A 45 6.21 9.29 11.71
C HIS A 45 5.65 8.21 10.79
N GLU A 46 6.50 7.26 10.37
CA GLU A 46 6.12 6.23 9.40
C GLU A 46 4.99 5.29 9.86
N ALA A 47 4.74 5.18 11.18
CA ALA A 47 3.60 4.44 11.72
C ALA A 47 2.25 5.12 11.46
N VAL A 48 2.24 6.40 11.04
CA VAL A 48 1.03 7.13 10.67
C VAL A 48 0.69 6.82 9.22
N VAL A 49 -0.51 6.33 9.02
CA VAL A 49 -0.97 5.64 7.81
C VAL A 49 -2.27 6.24 7.29
N VAL A 50 -2.56 6.00 6.02
CA VAL A 50 -3.87 6.33 5.41
C VAL A 50 -4.81 5.16 5.61
N VAL A 51 -6.03 5.44 6.05
CA VAL A 51 -7.14 4.48 6.10
C VAL A 51 -8.03 4.74 4.89
N VAL A 52 -8.17 3.73 4.02
CA VAL A 52 -9.00 3.79 2.82
C VAL A 52 -10.26 2.98 3.05
N SER A 53 -11.42 3.63 3.06
CA SER A 53 -12.72 2.99 3.28
C SER A 53 -13.57 3.02 2.02
N GLY A 54 -14.39 1.99 1.82
CA GLY A 54 -15.22 1.86 0.61
C GLY A 54 -15.91 0.51 0.49
N ASP A 55 -16.56 0.27 -0.66
CA ASP A 55 -17.30 -0.97 -0.96
C ASP A 55 -16.54 -1.95 -1.89
N GLY A 56 -15.27 -1.65 -2.18
CA GLY A 56 -14.42 -2.39 -3.11
C GLY A 56 -14.59 -2.00 -4.59
N THR A 57 -15.60 -1.21 -4.91
CA THR A 57 -15.85 -0.62 -6.23
C THR A 57 -15.78 0.91 -6.23
N HIS A 58 -15.95 1.51 -5.07
CA HIS A 58 -15.77 2.94 -4.79
C HIS A 58 -14.93 3.15 -3.52
N ILE A 59 -14.18 4.25 -3.52
CA ILE A 59 -13.55 4.78 -2.31
C ILE A 59 -14.52 5.81 -1.74
N ASP A 60 -15.02 5.55 -0.54
CA ASP A 60 -15.99 6.40 0.16
C ASP A 60 -15.30 7.48 1.00
N GLY A 61 -14.10 7.18 1.51
CA GLY A 61 -13.40 8.07 2.41
C GLY A 61 -11.91 7.77 2.52
N LEU A 62 -11.14 8.85 2.76
CA LEU A 62 -9.75 8.79 3.18
C LEU A 62 -9.65 9.40 4.58
N CYS A 63 -9.16 8.60 5.51
CA CYS A 63 -8.83 9.01 6.87
C CYS A 63 -7.35 8.76 7.16
N THR A 64 -6.93 9.15 8.35
CA THR A 64 -5.62 8.81 8.92
C THR A 64 -5.81 7.74 10.01
N GLY A 65 -4.78 6.94 10.25
CA GLY A 65 -4.67 6.06 11.40
C GLY A 65 -3.23 5.97 11.88
N THR A 66 -2.98 5.19 12.94
CA THR A 66 -1.62 4.92 13.45
C THR A 66 -1.45 3.45 13.78
N ILE A 67 -0.38 2.82 13.30
CA ILE A 67 0.01 1.48 13.71
C ILE A 67 0.53 1.56 15.16
N VAL A 68 -0.20 0.97 16.10
CA VAL A 68 0.08 1.07 17.55
C VAL A 68 0.68 -0.21 18.14
N LYS A 69 0.57 -1.33 17.44
CA LYS A 69 1.09 -2.64 17.85
C LYS A 69 1.27 -3.52 16.61
N VAL A 70 2.26 -4.41 16.67
CA VAL A 70 2.46 -5.50 15.71
C VAL A 70 2.67 -6.83 16.43
N ASP A 71 2.25 -7.91 15.79
CA ASP A 71 2.59 -9.29 16.09
C ASP A 71 3.29 -9.84 14.86
N THR A 72 4.62 -9.94 14.95
CA THR A 72 5.47 -10.35 13.83
C THR A 72 5.45 -11.85 13.60
N ALA A 73 5.06 -12.65 14.60
CA ALA A 73 4.93 -14.09 14.45
C ALA A 73 3.71 -14.47 13.60
N ARG A 74 2.66 -13.64 13.64
CA ARG A 74 1.40 -13.86 12.91
C ARG A 74 1.14 -12.84 11.81
N ASN A 75 2.08 -11.91 11.61
CA ASN A 75 1.99 -10.80 10.66
C ASN A 75 0.71 -9.97 10.82
N ILE A 76 0.29 -9.70 12.06
CA ILE A 76 -0.91 -8.90 12.38
C ILE A 76 -0.51 -7.55 12.98
N GLY A 77 -1.03 -6.46 12.43
CA GLY A 77 -0.88 -5.10 12.95
C GLY A 77 -2.19 -4.56 13.51
N TRP A 78 -2.10 -3.61 14.44
CA TRP A 78 -3.24 -2.88 14.99
C TRP A 78 -3.12 -1.40 14.65
N VAL A 79 -4.16 -0.85 14.03
CA VAL A 79 -4.24 0.55 13.62
C VAL A 79 -5.33 1.24 14.41
N ALA A 80 -4.95 2.21 15.24
CA ALA A 80 -5.90 3.10 15.91
C ALA A 80 -6.38 4.18 14.93
N THR A 81 -7.69 4.44 14.93
CA THR A 81 -8.34 5.47 14.10
C THR A 81 -9.64 5.95 14.77
N ALA A 82 -10.42 6.80 14.09
CA ALA A 82 -11.71 7.28 14.56
C ALA A 82 -12.86 6.34 14.15
N ALA A 83 -13.95 6.32 14.91
CA ALA A 83 -15.10 5.46 14.62
C ALA A 83 -15.76 5.84 13.28
N HIS A 84 -15.93 7.13 13.02
CA HIS A 84 -16.52 7.62 11.78
C HIS A 84 -15.70 7.27 10.52
N CYS A 85 -14.42 6.91 10.67
CA CYS A 85 -13.57 6.48 9.55
C CYS A 85 -13.85 5.03 9.11
N VAL A 86 -14.51 4.24 9.96
CA VAL A 86 -14.78 2.81 9.74
C VAL A 86 -16.28 2.49 9.76
N GLU A 87 -17.15 3.50 9.65
CA GLU A 87 -18.58 3.29 9.39
C GLU A 87 -18.80 2.59 8.05
N SER A 88 -18.03 2.98 7.03
CA SER A 88 -17.75 2.14 5.85
C SER A 88 -16.58 1.21 6.15
N ALA A 89 -16.63 -0.02 5.65
CA ALA A 89 -15.57 -0.99 5.88
C ALA A 89 -14.22 -0.48 5.34
N PRO A 90 -13.14 -0.50 6.15
CA PRO A 90 -11.81 -0.18 5.67
C PRO A 90 -11.34 -1.28 4.71
N LEU A 91 -11.00 -0.90 3.49
CA LEU A 91 -10.48 -1.79 2.46
C LEU A 91 -8.98 -2.04 2.67
N TYR A 92 -8.22 -0.97 2.81
CA TYR A 92 -6.76 -1.00 2.91
C TYR A 92 -6.23 0.05 3.89
N VAL A 93 -5.05 -0.23 4.43
CA VAL A 93 -4.23 0.74 5.16
C VAL A 93 -2.94 0.98 4.38
N LEU A 94 -2.63 2.22 4.02
CA LEU A 94 -1.45 2.58 3.25
C LEU A 94 -0.38 3.24 4.12
N GLN A 95 0.85 2.74 4.05
CA GLN A 95 2.03 3.28 4.72
C GLN A 95 3.00 3.87 3.69
N CYS A 96 3.11 5.19 3.68
CA CYS A 96 4.05 5.97 2.85
C CYS A 96 4.01 7.45 3.22
N ALA A 97 5.06 8.20 2.92
CA ALA A 97 5.06 9.65 3.12
C ALA A 97 4.20 10.40 2.08
N ASP A 98 4.00 9.84 0.88
CA ASP A 98 3.17 10.44 -0.18
C ASP A 98 2.48 9.35 -1.01
N PHE A 99 1.16 9.20 -0.86
CA PHE A 99 0.38 8.19 -1.59
C PHE A 99 0.02 8.60 -3.03
N GLY A 100 0.39 9.82 -3.45
CA GLY A 100 0.20 10.31 -4.81
C GLY A 100 1.40 10.02 -5.72
N THR A 101 2.58 9.77 -5.15
CA THR A 101 3.83 9.63 -5.92
C THR A 101 4.74 8.48 -5.49
N GLY A 102 4.66 8.00 -4.24
CA GLY A 102 5.56 6.98 -3.72
C GLY A 102 5.00 5.56 -3.76
N PRO A 103 5.86 4.52 -3.77
CA PRO A 103 5.41 3.17 -3.47
C PRO A 103 4.94 3.14 -2.01
N CYS A 104 3.67 2.83 -1.81
CA CYS A 104 3.13 2.59 -0.47
C CYS A 104 3.15 1.09 -0.17
N LEU A 105 3.47 0.75 1.07
CA LEU A 105 3.06 -0.55 1.59
C LEU A 105 1.54 -0.48 1.80
N SER A 106 0.84 -1.52 1.33
CA SER A 106 -0.59 -1.66 1.49
C SER A 106 -0.86 -2.85 2.38
N TYR A 107 -1.64 -2.66 3.43
CA TYR A 107 -2.05 -3.72 4.33
C TYR A 107 -3.55 -3.96 4.18
N GLU A 108 -3.94 -5.21 3.95
CA GLU A 108 -5.34 -5.60 3.93
C GLU A 108 -5.92 -5.64 5.34
N THR A 109 -7.18 -5.20 5.45
CA THR A 109 -7.97 -5.37 6.66
C THR A 109 -8.27 -6.85 6.92
N VAL A 110 -8.01 -7.30 8.14
CA VAL A 110 -8.45 -8.59 8.69
C VAL A 110 -9.84 -8.43 9.30
N ASP A 111 -9.97 -7.49 10.25
CA ASP A 111 -11.23 -7.06 10.84
C ASP A 111 -11.06 -5.67 11.46
N PHE A 112 -12.16 -5.07 11.87
CA PHE A 112 -12.18 -3.76 12.51
C PHE A 112 -13.32 -3.68 13.52
N ARG A 113 -13.20 -2.75 14.46
CA ARG A 113 -14.26 -2.44 15.41
C ARG A 113 -14.16 -0.99 15.84
N PHE A 114 -15.29 -0.31 15.93
CA PHE A 114 -15.42 0.97 16.60
C PHE A 114 -16.02 0.79 18.00
N GLU A 115 -15.84 1.79 18.86
CA GLU A 115 -16.37 1.78 20.21
C GLU A 115 -17.91 1.58 20.19
N PRO A 116 -18.47 0.57 20.88
CA PRO A 116 -19.89 0.19 20.72
C PRO A 116 -20.94 1.25 21.06
N SER A 117 -20.61 2.23 21.90
CA SER A 117 -21.47 3.36 22.25
C SER A 117 -21.44 4.48 21.21
N TYR A 118 -20.52 4.45 20.23
CA TYR A 118 -20.47 5.41 19.14
C TYR A 118 -21.80 5.44 18.37
N ASN A 119 -22.35 6.64 18.19
CA ASN A 119 -23.67 6.86 17.61
C ASN A 119 -23.69 8.03 16.61
N GLY A 120 -22.53 8.47 16.13
CA GLY A 120 -22.41 9.62 15.23
C GLY A 120 -22.55 11.00 15.90
N GLN A 121 -22.82 11.06 17.20
CA GLN A 121 -22.97 12.33 17.91
C GLN A 121 -21.62 13.04 18.06
N VAL A 122 -21.49 14.21 17.43
CA VAL A 122 -20.30 15.07 17.57
C VAL A 122 -20.11 15.50 19.03
N GLY A 123 -18.88 15.42 19.52
CA GLY A 123 -18.53 15.81 20.89
C GLY A 123 -18.59 14.67 21.92
N ALA A 124 -18.92 13.45 21.51
CA ALA A 124 -18.80 12.27 22.35
C ALA A 124 -17.36 11.70 22.33
N ALA A 125 -16.92 11.13 23.45
CA ALA A 125 -15.55 10.59 23.60
C ALA A 125 -15.39 9.15 23.08
N ASN A 126 -16.36 8.66 22.31
CA ASN A 126 -16.43 7.32 21.78
C ASN A 126 -16.13 7.26 20.26
N ASP A 127 -15.72 8.37 19.64
CA ASP A 127 -15.29 8.38 18.24
C ASP A 127 -13.88 7.79 18.06
N ILE A 128 -13.76 6.50 18.38
CA ILE A 128 -12.52 5.73 18.31
C ILE A 128 -12.77 4.33 17.75
N ALA A 129 -11.78 3.81 17.04
CA ALA A 129 -11.82 2.50 16.43
C ALA A 129 -10.43 1.86 16.34
N MET A 130 -10.44 0.53 16.18
CA MET A 130 -9.28 -0.29 15.92
C MET A 130 -9.49 -1.09 14.64
N ILE A 131 -8.47 -1.12 13.78
CA ILE A 131 -8.40 -1.99 12.60
C ILE A 131 -7.27 -2.98 12.82
N ARG A 132 -7.51 -4.27 12.60
CA ARG A 132 -6.47 -5.29 12.49
C ARG A 132 -6.11 -5.48 11.02
N VAL A 133 -4.83 -5.40 10.70
CA VAL A 133 -4.31 -5.53 9.34
C VAL A 133 -3.34 -6.71 9.23
N ALA A 134 -3.23 -7.28 8.04
CA ALA A 134 -2.31 -8.39 7.75
C ALA A 134 -1.01 -7.89 7.10
N GLY A 135 0.06 -8.69 7.18
CA GLY A 135 1.30 -8.48 6.42
C GLY A 135 2.32 -7.52 7.05
N VAL A 136 2.15 -7.15 8.32
CA VAL A 136 3.20 -6.44 9.07
C VAL A 136 4.38 -7.37 9.37
N ASP A 137 5.56 -6.81 9.57
CA ASP A 137 6.80 -7.52 9.87
C ASP A 137 7.65 -6.79 10.92
N GLY A 138 8.87 -7.29 11.18
CA GLY A 138 9.80 -6.67 12.15
C GLY A 138 10.31 -5.28 11.76
N SER A 139 10.12 -4.85 10.51
CA SER A 139 10.46 -3.50 10.05
C SER A 139 9.29 -2.52 10.16
N THR A 140 8.08 -3.01 10.47
CA THR A 140 6.88 -2.17 10.52
C THR A 140 6.93 -1.25 11.74
N PRO A 141 6.93 0.09 11.55
CA PRO A 141 7.04 1.06 12.63
C PRO A 141 5.76 1.09 13.48
N THR A 142 5.92 1.39 14.77
CA THR A 142 4.79 1.56 15.69
C THR A 142 4.96 2.80 16.54
N ILE A 143 3.83 3.45 16.87
CA ILE A 143 3.76 4.45 17.93
C ILE A 143 2.72 3.96 18.93
N PRO A 144 3.12 3.41 20.09
CA PRO A 144 2.18 2.82 21.04
C PRO A 144 1.18 3.83 21.60
N LEU A 145 0.00 3.35 21.97
CA LEU A 145 -0.97 4.11 22.76
C LEU A 145 -0.38 4.45 24.14
N VAL A 146 -0.66 5.64 24.65
CA VAL A 146 -0.33 6.01 26.04
C VAL A 146 -1.20 5.22 27.03
N THR A 147 -0.66 4.95 28.22
CA THR A 147 -1.41 4.37 29.34
C THR A 147 -1.73 5.42 30.39
N ALA A 148 -2.74 5.18 31.23
CA ALA A 148 -3.10 6.09 32.30
C ALA A 148 -2.18 5.90 33.54
N PRO A 149 -1.81 6.97 34.25
CA PRO A 149 -2.04 8.39 33.90
C PRO A 149 -1.06 8.85 32.80
N ASP A 150 -1.54 9.65 31.84
CA ASP A 150 -0.73 10.15 30.72
C ASP A 150 -0.02 11.50 31.01
N GLY A 151 -0.28 12.12 32.16
CA GLY A 151 0.33 13.38 32.59
C GLY A 151 -0.07 14.62 31.79
N LEU A 152 -1.03 14.53 30.85
CA LEU A 152 -1.43 15.68 30.04
C LEU A 152 -2.28 16.68 30.83
N THR A 153 -1.95 17.96 30.67
CA THR A 153 -2.68 19.11 31.21
C THR A 153 -2.94 20.14 30.13
N THR A 154 -3.81 21.11 30.40
CA THR A 154 -3.83 22.35 29.61
C THR A 154 -2.42 22.94 29.58
N GLY A 155 -1.98 23.38 28.40
CA GLY A 155 -0.63 23.89 28.17
C GLY A 155 0.40 22.83 27.72
N SER A 156 0.08 21.53 27.79
CA SER A 156 1.00 20.50 27.27
C SER A 156 1.21 20.64 25.76
N ALA A 157 2.45 20.54 25.31
CA ALA A 157 2.83 20.50 23.90
C ALA A 157 2.62 19.09 23.33
N VAL A 158 2.09 19.03 22.12
CA VAL A 158 1.82 17.80 21.37
C VAL A 158 2.05 18.01 19.87
N VAL A 159 2.11 16.93 19.11
CA VAL A 159 2.21 16.97 17.64
C VAL A 159 1.01 16.26 17.04
N SER A 160 0.28 16.92 16.14
CA SER A 160 -0.74 16.28 15.31
C SER A 160 -0.09 15.83 14.01
N VAL A 161 -0.45 14.64 13.51
CA VAL A 161 0.08 14.10 12.25
C VAL A 161 -1.04 13.53 11.39
N GLY A 162 -1.02 13.74 10.07
CA GLY A 162 -2.02 13.16 9.18
C GLY A 162 -1.87 13.52 7.71
N TYR A 163 -2.86 13.12 6.93
CA TYR A 163 -2.94 13.31 5.47
C TYR A 163 -4.07 14.25 5.05
N GLY A 164 -4.63 15.00 5.99
CA GLY A 164 -5.73 15.92 5.73
C GLY A 164 -5.34 17.10 4.85
N ARG A 165 -6.37 17.84 4.45
CA ARG A 165 -6.25 19.00 3.56
C ARG A 165 -5.27 20.04 4.11
N THR A 166 -4.57 20.69 3.19
CA THR A 166 -3.48 21.64 3.48
C THR A 166 -3.94 23.09 3.57
N SER A 167 -5.11 23.38 3.00
CA SER A 167 -5.62 24.73 2.79
C SER A 167 -6.99 24.90 3.45
N GLY A 168 -7.15 26.01 4.17
CA GLY A 168 -8.43 26.44 4.72
C GLY A 168 -9.36 27.06 3.69
N VAL A 169 -8.88 27.27 2.45
CA VAL A 169 -9.74 27.70 1.35
C VAL A 169 -10.58 26.50 0.93
N VAL A 170 -11.90 26.63 1.03
CA VAL A 170 -12.83 25.65 0.47
C VAL A 170 -12.73 25.75 -1.04
N SER A 171 -11.87 24.95 -1.63
CA SER A 171 -11.83 24.81 -3.07
C SER A 171 -13.15 24.15 -3.52
N SER A 172 -13.78 24.68 -4.57
CA SER A 172 -14.90 24.00 -5.25
C SER A 172 -14.46 22.72 -5.97
N ASN A 173 -13.15 22.45 -5.99
CA ASN A 173 -12.58 21.21 -6.46
C ASN A 173 -12.59 20.17 -5.32
N PRO A 174 -13.41 19.11 -5.40
CA PRO A 174 -13.38 17.98 -4.47
C PRO A 174 -12.05 17.21 -4.45
N ASN A 175 -11.08 17.63 -5.27
CA ASN A 175 -9.72 17.10 -5.40
C ASN A 175 -8.65 17.96 -4.72
N ASP A 176 -9.03 18.87 -3.83
CA ASP A 176 -8.09 19.55 -2.92
C ASP A 176 -7.58 18.58 -1.84
N GLN A 177 -7.20 17.37 -2.26
CA GLN A 177 -6.76 16.28 -1.42
C GLN A 177 -5.24 16.33 -1.34
N ASN A 178 -4.77 16.39 -0.11
CA ASN A 178 -3.36 16.22 0.20
C ASN A 178 -3.00 14.75 0.06
N THR A 179 -1.87 14.46 -0.59
CA THR A 179 -1.35 13.09 -0.68
C THR A 179 -0.19 12.84 0.27
N LYS A 180 0.38 13.90 0.83
CA LYS A 180 1.57 13.84 1.68
C LYS A 180 1.17 13.71 3.14
N ARG A 181 2.00 13.04 3.93
CA ARG A 181 1.89 13.10 5.39
C ARG A 181 2.45 14.43 5.86
N HIS A 182 1.81 14.98 6.88
CA HIS A 182 2.19 16.24 7.47
C HIS A 182 2.04 16.23 8.98
N SER A 183 2.77 17.12 9.64
CA SER A 183 2.71 17.30 11.08
C SER A 183 2.67 18.78 11.49
N VAL A 184 2.08 19.04 12.66
CA VAL A 184 2.09 20.37 13.28
C VAL A 184 2.17 20.26 14.80
N SER A 185 2.98 21.11 15.41
CA SER A 185 3.00 21.25 16.87
C SER A 185 1.79 22.05 17.34
N LYS A 186 1.07 21.52 18.33
CA LYS A 186 -0.05 22.18 19.00
C LYS A 186 0.19 22.23 20.51
N THR A 187 -0.59 23.08 21.17
CA THR A 187 -0.68 23.12 22.62
C THR A 187 -2.12 22.82 23.02
N ILE A 188 -2.32 21.92 23.98
CA ILE A 188 -3.65 21.63 24.52
C ILE A 188 -4.20 22.91 25.15
N SER A 189 -5.22 23.51 24.55
CA SER A 189 -5.85 24.73 25.05
C SER A 189 -6.89 24.44 26.12
N GLN A 190 -7.51 23.26 26.07
CA GLN A 190 -8.47 22.81 27.08
C GLN A 190 -8.55 21.28 27.10
N ILE A 191 -8.94 20.74 28.25
CA ILE A 191 -9.39 19.36 28.40
C ILE A 191 -10.88 19.39 28.74
N GLN A 192 -11.71 18.72 27.94
CA GLN A 192 -13.17 18.75 28.01
C GLN A 192 -13.76 17.36 28.23
N GLY A 193 -15.10 17.28 28.39
CA GLY A 193 -15.81 16.00 28.46
C GLY A 193 -15.37 15.14 29.65
N ASN A 194 -15.25 15.74 30.83
CA ASN A 194 -14.75 15.07 32.04
C ASN A 194 -13.35 14.44 31.85
N GLY A 195 -12.45 15.13 31.16
CA GLY A 195 -11.09 14.65 30.93
C GLY A 195 -10.89 13.89 29.61
N ALA A 196 -11.97 13.62 28.87
CA ALA A 196 -11.96 12.69 27.75
C ALA A 196 -11.64 13.32 26.38
N LEU A 197 -11.69 14.64 26.25
CA LEU A 197 -11.44 15.34 25.00
C LEU A 197 -10.25 16.29 25.13
N LEU A 198 -9.34 16.23 24.16
CA LEU A 198 -8.24 17.18 24.01
C LEU A 198 -8.62 18.23 22.98
N VAL A 199 -8.43 19.50 23.33
CA VAL A 199 -8.91 20.64 22.54
C VAL A 199 -7.74 21.54 22.17
N TYR A 200 -7.72 22.01 20.91
CA TYR A 200 -6.67 22.85 20.35
C TYR A 200 -7.25 24.02 19.55
N ASN A 201 -6.62 25.18 19.64
CA ASN A 201 -6.93 26.33 18.79
C ASN A 201 -6.40 26.10 17.36
N GLN A 202 -7.23 26.29 16.32
CA GLN A 202 -6.84 26.16 14.91
C GLN A 202 -6.78 27.46 14.11
N SER A 203 -6.75 28.62 14.77
CA SER A 203 -6.76 29.92 14.10
C SER A 203 -5.59 30.11 13.11
N THR A 204 -4.45 29.50 13.41
CA THR A 204 -3.24 29.57 12.56
C THR A 204 -2.88 28.23 11.93
N SER A 205 -3.19 27.11 12.59
CA SER A 205 -2.84 25.78 12.10
C SER A 205 -3.65 24.70 12.78
N GLY A 206 -3.88 23.55 12.15
CA GLY A 206 -4.61 22.46 12.80
C GLY A 206 -5.16 21.41 11.85
N ILE A 207 -5.84 20.43 12.45
CA ILE A 207 -6.40 19.28 11.74
C ILE A 207 -7.54 19.71 10.82
N CYS A 208 -7.73 18.94 9.75
CA CYS A 208 -8.75 19.19 8.75
C CYS A 208 -9.32 17.88 8.19
N GLN A 209 -10.22 17.97 7.20
CA GLN A 209 -10.79 16.77 6.59
C GLN A 209 -9.66 15.88 6.02
N GLY A 210 -9.70 14.59 6.33
CA GLY A 210 -8.67 13.59 6.02
C GLY A 210 -7.66 13.34 7.16
N ASP A 211 -7.52 14.25 8.13
CA ASP A 211 -6.73 14.00 9.35
C ASP A 211 -7.49 13.17 10.39
N SER A 212 -8.82 13.02 10.21
CA SER A 212 -9.69 12.18 11.05
C SER A 212 -9.07 10.81 11.32
N GLY A 213 -9.07 10.41 12.59
CA GLY A 213 -8.44 9.17 13.06
C GLY A 213 -6.92 9.22 13.22
N GLY A 214 -6.26 10.28 12.78
CA GLY A 214 -4.83 10.48 12.97
C GLY A 214 -4.44 10.76 14.43
N PRO A 215 -3.16 10.59 14.77
CA PRO A 215 -2.72 10.70 16.15
C PRO A 215 -2.44 12.13 16.58
N VAL A 216 -2.77 12.41 17.84
CA VAL A 216 -2.02 13.37 18.65
C VAL A 216 -0.89 12.61 19.34
N ILE A 217 0.34 13.06 19.15
CA ILE A 217 1.56 12.45 19.70
C ILE A 217 2.13 13.33 20.81
N SER A 218 2.57 12.69 21.89
CA SER A 218 3.43 13.31 22.91
C SER A 218 4.71 12.51 23.05
N SER A 219 5.84 13.21 23.18
CA SER A 219 7.15 12.61 23.48
C SER A 219 7.46 12.62 24.99
N ALA A 220 6.49 12.99 25.83
CA ALA A 220 6.67 12.97 27.28
C ALA A 220 6.92 11.53 27.77
N GLY A 221 7.96 11.33 28.59
CA GLY A 221 8.26 10.01 29.17
C GLY A 221 9.23 9.12 28.39
N GLY A 222 10.04 9.67 27.49
CA GLY A 222 11.20 8.96 26.89
C GLY A 222 10.93 8.21 25.59
N GLY A 223 9.76 8.42 24.96
CA GLY A 223 9.42 7.93 23.63
C GLY A 223 8.07 8.46 23.18
N GLU A 224 7.83 8.48 21.87
CA GLU A 224 6.55 8.95 21.33
C GLU A 224 5.40 8.00 21.69
N ARG A 225 4.28 8.60 22.08
CA ARG A 225 3.02 7.89 22.38
C ARG A 225 1.86 8.61 21.74
N VAL A 226 0.91 7.83 21.22
CA VAL A 226 -0.39 8.37 20.81
C VAL A 226 -1.18 8.67 22.07
N VAL A 227 -1.48 9.96 22.27
CA VAL A 227 -2.23 10.48 23.43
C VAL A 227 -3.64 10.92 23.08
N GLY A 228 -3.94 11.09 21.79
CA GLY A 228 -5.28 11.40 21.31
C GLY A 228 -5.51 10.94 19.87
N ILE A 229 -6.79 10.84 19.48
CA ILE A 229 -7.24 10.47 18.13
C ILE A 229 -8.06 11.62 17.55
N HIS A 230 -7.67 12.15 16.39
CA HIS A 230 -8.35 13.27 15.73
C HIS A 230 -9.80 12.91 15.39
N SER A 231 -10.74 13.77 15.77
CA SER A 231 -12.17 13.48 15.64
C SER A 231 -12.90 14.55 14.82
N PHE A 232 -12.96 15.80 15.29
CA PHE A 232 -13.71 16.85 14.59
C PHE A 232 -13.15 18.26 14.79
N VAL A 233 -13.64 19.18 13.95
CA VAL A 233 -13.48 20.64 14.12
C VAL A 233 -14.82 21.22 14.58
N SER A 234 -14.80 22.09 15.58
CA SER A 234 -15.96 22.81 16.10
C SER A 234 -15.85 24.33 15.85
N GLY A 235 -17.00 24.99 15.68
CA GLY A 235 -17.09 26.41 15.39
C GLY A 235 -18.32 26.73 14.54
N SER A 236 -18.36 27.95 13.99
CA SER A 236 -19.35 28.27 12.94
C SER A 236 -19.16 27.37 11.71
N GLN A 237 -20.20 27.24 10.88
CA GLN A 237 -20.12 26.44 9.65
C GLN A 237 -18.98 26.91 8.72
N ALA A 238 -18.72 28.21 8.67
CA ALA A 238 -17.58 28.76 7.92
C ALA A 238 -16.24 28.28 8.49
N GLN A 239 -16.09 28.29 9.82
CA GLN A 239 -14.87 27.83 10.50
C GLN A 239 -14.66 26.32 10.36
N ILE A 240 -15.73 25.51 10.41
CA ILE A 240 -15.64 24.05 10.23
C ILE A 240 -15.17 23.74 8.79
N ARG A 241 -15.77 24.39 7.78
CA ARG A 241 -15.39 24.19 6.38
C ARG A 241 -13.96 24.66 6.08
N ALA A 242 -13.53 25.74 6.73
CA ALA A 242 -12.19 26.29 6.59
C ALA A 242 -11.15 25.68 7.55
N CYS A 243 -11.56 24.74 8.42
CA CYS A 243 -10.71 24.15 9.46
C CYS A 243 -10.05 25.18 10.40
N SER A 244 -10.68 26.34 10.61
CA SER A 244 -10.14 27.49 11.38
C SER A 244 -10.78 27.68 12.76
N GLY A 245 -11.64 26.75 13.18
CA GLY A 245 -12.28 26.75 14.48
C GLY A 245 -11.41 26.14 15.58
N THR A 246 -12.00 25.24 16.35
CA THR A 246 -11.34 24.50 17.42
C THR A 246 -11.26 23.02 17.05
N GLY A 247 -10.05 22.46 17.07
CA GLY A 247 -9.80 21.04 16.80
C GLY A 247 -10.01 20.23 18.07
N VAL A 248 -10.64 19.07 17.92
CA VAL A 248 -10.94 18.18 19.04
C VAL A 248 -10.47 16.75 18.71
N SER A 249 -9.80 16.14 19.68
CA SER A 249 -9.35 14.75 19.61
C SER A 249 -9.85 13.99 20.84
N VAL A 250 -10.22 12.73 20.68
CA VAL A 250 -10.55 11.84 21.80
C VAL A 250 -9.25 11.50 22.52
N ARG A 251 -9.16 11.73 23.83
CA ARG A 251 -8.01 11.37 24.64
C ARG A 251 -7.92 9.85 24.77
N VAL A 252 -6.76 9.28 24.46
CA VAL A 252 -6.58 7.82 24.43
C VAL A 252 -6.93 7.16 25.77
N THR A 253 -6.57 7.80 26.89
CA THR A 253 -6.86 7.27 28.24
C THR A 253 -8.36 7.17 28.57
N ALA A 254 -9.23 7.92 27.88
CA ALA A 254 -10.68 7.81 28.03
C ALA A 254 -11.26 6.53 27.38
N GLY A 255 -10.57 6.00 26.36
CA GLY A 255 -10.94 4.77 25.67
C GLY A 255 -10.21 3.51 26.18
N ALA A 256 -9.56 3.56 27.34
CA ALA A 256 -8.64 2.51 27.79
C ALA A 256 -9.25 1.10 27.82
N SER A 257 -10.51 0.96 28.23
CA SER A 257 -11.21 -0.34 28.22
C SER A 257 -11.38 -0.90 26.80
N PHE A 258 -11.78 -0.06 25.85
CA PHE A 258 -11.91 -0.42 24.44
C PHE A 258 -10.56 -0.84 23.85
N TRP A 259 -9.52 -0.02 24.06
CA TRP A 259 -8.17 -0.32 23.55
C TRP A 259 -7.62 -1.63 24.08
N ASN A 260 -7.73 -1.85 25.40
CA ASN A 260 -7.25 -3.08 26.02
C ASN A 260 -8.02 -4.31 25.51
N GLY A 261 -9.33 -4.17 25.30
CA GLY A 261 -10.16 -5.23 24.72
C GLY A 261 -9.71 -5.62 23.32
N GLU A 262 -9.52 -4.66 22.43
CA GLU A 262 -9.13 -4.92 21.03
C GLU A 262 -7.66 -5.35 20.91
N LEU A 263 -6.76 -4.82 21.73
CA LEU A 263 -5.35 -5.23 21.76
C LEU A 263 -5.15 -6.64 22.35
N GLY A 264 -6.06 -7.08 23.21
CA GLY A 264 -6.09 -8.42 23.83
C GLY A 264 -6.92 -9.46 23.09
N LYS A 265 -7.62 -9.06 22.02
CA LYS A 265 -8.46 -9.96 21.21
C LYS A 265 -7.62 -11.07 20.58
N ALA A 266 -8.14 -12.29 20.61
CA ALA A 266 -7.50 -13.47 20.03
C ALA A 266 -7.16 -13.25 18.55
N LEU A 267 -5.98 -13.73 18.14
CA LEU A 267 -5.51 -13.63 16.76
C LEU A 267 -6.42 -14.43 15.81
N PRO A 268 -6.57 -14.00 14.55
CA PRO A 268 -7.33 -14.72 13.54
C PRO A 268 -6.79 -16.14 13.32
N ALA A 269 -7.66 -17.06 12.89
CA ALA A 269 -7.29 -18.42 12.55
C ALA A 269 -6.26 -18.44 11.40
N GLU A 270 -5.38 -19.43 11.42
CA GLU A 270 -4.25 -19.52 10.50
C GLU A 270 -4.61 -20.31 9.23
N ASP A 271 -5.64 -19.83 8.53
CA ASP A 271 -6.23 -20.48 7.35
C ASP A 271 -5.75 -19.87 6.02
N CYS A 272 -6.29 -20.37 4.91
CA CYS A 272 -6.01 -19.86 3.56
C CYS A 272 -6.37 -18.37 3.42
N ALA A 273 -7.47 -17.92 4.03
CA ALA A 273 -7.92 -16.54 3.91
C ALA A 273 -6.95 -15.57 4.61
N LEU A 274 -6.47 -15.92 5.80
CA LEU A 274 -5.42 -15.13 6.46
C LEU A 274 -4.11 -15.18 5.68
N CYS A 275 -3.70 -16.36 5.20
CA CYS A 275 -2.47 -16.50 4.42
C CYS A 275 -2.49 -15.59 3.18
N GLN A 276 -3.61 -15.59 2.44
CA GLN A 276 -3.83 -14.71 1.29
C GLN A 276 -3.62 -13.24 1.66
N LYS A 277 -4.24 -12.78 2.75
CA LYS A 277 -4.10 -11.40 3.21
C LYS A 277 -2.67 -11.05 3.57
N VAL A 278 -1.96 -11.94 4.28
CA VAL A 278 -0.55 -11.73 4.65
C VAL A 278 0.34 -11.68 3.40
N ALA A 279 0.17 -12.61 2.48
CA ALA A 279 0.97 -12.71 1.27
C ALA A 279 0.80 -11.49 0.34
N ASN A 280 -0.40 -10.92 0.27
CA ASN A 280 -0.74 -9.78 -0.57
C ASN A 280 -0.56 -8.41 0.13
N SER A 281 -0.14 -8.39 1.40
CA SER A 281 0.02 -7.17 2.19
C SER A 281 1.48 -6.86 2.54
N GLY A 282 1.76 -5.60 2.87
CA GLY A 282 3.05 -5.17 3.42
C GLY A 282 4.23 -5.64 2.57
N ASN A 283 5.21 -6.28 3.20
CA ASN A 283 6.35 -6.91 2.52
C ASN A 283 6.11 -8.38 2.14
N GLY A 284 4.86 -8.84 2.16
CA GLY A 284 4.47 -10.18 1.74
C GLY A 284 4.95 -10.53 0.33
N GLN A 285 5.16 -11.82 0.10
CA GLN A 285 5.75 -12.34 -1.13
C GLN A 285 4.95 -11.90 -2.37
N CYS A 286 3.63 -12.04 -2.36
CA CYS A 286 2.78 -11.66 -3.49
C CYS A 286 2.66 -10.13 -3.65
N ALA A 287 2.64 -9.39 -2.54
CA ALA A 287 2.72 -7.93 -2.57
C ALA A 287 4.01 -7.45 -3.27
N THR A 288 5.13 -8.13 -3.01
CA THR A 288 6.42 -7.83 -3.63
C THR A 288 6.42 -8.15 -5.13
N VAL A 289 5.89 -9.31 -5.53
CA VAL A 289 5.73 -9.66 -6.96
C VAL A 289 4.89 -8.61 -7.69
N LEU A 290 3.77 -8.17 -7.09
CA LEU A 290 2.94 -7.10 -7.65
C LEU A 290 3.71 -5.76 -7.77
N ARG A 291 4.44 -5.35 -6.72
CA ARG A 291 5.22 -4.11 -6.77
C ARG A 291 6.29 -4.15 -7.86
N ASN A 292 6.98 -5.27 -8.01
CA ASN A 292 7.99 -5.45 -9.06
C ASN A 292 7.36 -5.34 -10.45
N CYS A 293 6.19 -5.96 -10.66
CA CYS A 293 5.41 -5.78 -11.89
C CYS A 293 5.07 -4.30 -12.14
N ILE A 294 4.52 -3.58 -11.14
CA ILE A 294 4.14 -2.17 -11.29
C ILE A 294 5.34 -1.27 -11.60
N ALA A 295 6.50 -1.58 -11.03
CA ALA A 295 7.75 -0.85 -11.21
C ALA A 295 8.34 -1.04 -12.61
N ASP A 296 8.13 -2.19 -13.26
CA ASP A 296 8.58 -2.46 -14.62
C ASP A 296 7.74 -1.71 -15.67
N LYS A 297 8.06 -0.43 -15.86
CA LYS A 297 7.37 0.44 -16.85
C LYS A 297 7.55 -0.01 -18.30
N ALA A 298 8.59 -0.78 -18.60
CA ALA A 298 8.85 -1.26 -19.94
C ALA A 298 7.91 -2.41 -20.33
N ASN A 299 7.46 -3.22 -19.37
CA ASN A 299 6.55 -4.34 -19.63
C ASN A 299 5.33 -4.33 -18.72
N CYS A 300 5.42 -4.91 -17.52
CA CYS A 300 4.23 -5.19 -16.70
C CYS A 300 3.52 -3.92 -16.21
N GLY A 301 4.26 -2.94 -15.69
CA GLY A 301 3.75 -1.65 -15.28
C GLY A 301 3.24 -0.82 -16.47
N GLY A 302 3.91 -0.90 -17.62
CA GLY A 302 3.44 -0.28 -18.86
C GLY A 302 2.11 -0.84 -19.35
N PHE A 303 1.94 -2.17 -19.25
CA PHE A 303 0.68 -2.86 -19.53
C PHE A 303 -0.45 -2.38 -18.60
N LEU A 304 -0.20 -2.26 -17.30
CA LEU A 304 -1.18 -1.76 -16.34
C LEU A 304 -1.58 -0.32 -16.63
N GLU A 305 -0.63 0.55 -16.98
CA GLU A 305 -0.90 1.92 -17.40
C GLU A 305 -1.72 2.00 -18.70
N CYS A 306 -1.51 1.06 -19.64
CA CYS A 306 -2.30 0.94 -20.85
C CYS A 306 -3.77 0.58 -20.55
N LEU A 307 -4.02 -0.36 -19.62
CA LEU A 307 -5.37 -0.68 -19.17
C LEU A 307 -6.06 0.51 -18.52
N ASN A 308 -5.36 1.25 -17.65
CA ASN A 308 -5.91 2.44 -16.99
C ASN A 308 -6.29 3.57 -17.95
N LYS A 309 -5.71 3.58 -19.16
CA LYS A 309 -6.12 4.52 -20.23
C LYS A 309 -7.42 4.11 -20.92
N GLY A 310 -8.01 2.96 -20.57
CA GLY A 310 -9.23 2.42 -21.17
C GLY A 310 -8.98 1.52 -22.38
N THR A 311 -7.72 1.11 -22.61
CA THR A 311 -7.37 0.23 -23.74
C THR A 311 -7.70 -1.23 -23.38
N SER A 312 -8.16 -2.01 -24.35
CA SER A 312 -8.47 -3.44 -24.12
C SER A 312 -7.22 -4.24 -23.75
N ARG A 313 -7.40 -5.28 -22.92
CA ARG A 313 -6.33 -6.20 -22.53
C ARG A 313 -5.56 -6.75 -23.73
N ALA A 314 -6.26 -7.16 -24.79
CA ALA A 314 -5.63 -7.69 -26.00
C ALA A 314 -4.70 -6.67 -26.68
N ASN A 315 -5.10 -5.40 -26.76
CA ASN A 315 -4.29 -4.36 -27.36
C ASN A 315 -3.11 -3.96 -26.46
N CYS A 316 -3.28 -3.97 -25.14
CA CYS A 316 -2.18 -3.73 -24.21
C CYS A 316 -1.15 -4.87 -24.25
N LEU A 317 -1.57 -6.14 -24.32
CA LEU A 317 -0.63 -7.26 -24.47
C LEU A 317 0.12 -7.23 -25.80
N LYS A 318 -0.47 -6.70 -26.88
CA LYS A 318 0.28 -6.47 -28.13
C LYS A 318 1.39 -5.44 -27.97
N GLN A 319 1.16 -4.39 -27.16
CA GLN A 319 2.16 -3.37 -26.88
C GLN A 319 3.21 -3.83 -25.86
N PHE A 320 2.81 -4.69 -24.92
CA PHE A 320 3.62 -5.17 -23.81
C PHE A 320 3.56 -6.71 -23.71
N PRO A 321 4.09 -7.44 -24.70
CA PRO A 321 3.96 -8.90 -24.77
C PRO A 321 4.62 -9.61 -23.58
N LYS A 322 5.71 -9.04 -23.06
CA LYS A 322 6.44 -9.56 -21.89
C LYS A 322 5.72 -9.33 -20.56
N ALA A 323 4.56 -8.68 -20.54
CA ALA A 323 3.77 -8.51 -19.32
C ALA A 323 2.99 -9.78 -18.92
N GLU A 324 2.71 -10.69 -19.86
CA GLU A 324 1.81 -11.83 -19.62
C GLU A 324 2.29 -12.76 -18.49
N GLY A 325 3.55 -13.17 -18.51
CA GLY A 325 4.16 -14.00 -17.46
C GLY A 325 4.12 -13.34 -16.07
N PRO A 326 4.72 -12.14 -15.90
CA PRO A 326 4.64 -11.40 -14.65
C PRO A 326 3.21 -11.20 -14.11
N LEU A 327 2.23 -10.94 -14.97
CA LEU A 327 0.82 -10.81 -14.55
C LEU A 327 0.24 -12.14 -14.05
N ASN A 328 0.58 -13.25 -14.71
CA ASN A 328 0.17 -14.58 -14.24
C ASN A 328 0.84 -14.92 -12.91
N ALA A 329 2.12 -14.57 -12.74
CA ALA A 329 2.82 -14.75 -11.46
C ALA A 329 2.15 -13.95 -10.34
N VAL A 330 1.74 -12.70 -10.58
CA VAL A 330 0.93 -11.92 -9.63
C VAL A 330 -0.39 -12.64 -9.30
N ALA A 331 -1.14 -13.05 -10.33
CA ALA A 331 -2.44 -13.69 -10.13
C ALA A 331 -2.37 -15.02 -9.38
N ASN A 332 -1.30 -15.77 -9.61
CA ASN A 332 -1.16 -17.14 -9.13
C ASN A 332 -0.32 -17.25 -7.86
N CYS A 333 0.38 -16.18 -7.44
CA CYS A 333 1.38 -16.22 -6.36
C CYS A 333 0.88 -16.85 -5.06
N THR A 334 -0.38 -16.59 -4.69
CA THR A 334 -0.99 -17.23 -3.50
C THR A 334 -0.99 -18.75 -3.64
N CYS A 335 -1.39 -19.26 -4.81
CA CYS A 335 -1.59 -20.68 -5.05
C CYS A 335 -0.30 -21.42 -5.37
N THR A 336 0.69 -20.75 -5.95
CA THR A 336 1.94 -21.39 -6.39
C THR A 336 3.12 -21.19 -5.44
N GLN A 337 3.08 -20.17 -4.59
CA GLN A 337 4.23 -19.82 -3.76
C GLN A 337 3.82 -19.63 -2.29
N ALA A 338 3.12 -18.54 -1.98
CA ALA A 338 3.02 -18.06 -0.61
C ALA A 338 2.08 -18.89 0.28
N CYS A 339 1.04 -19.49 -0.30
CA CYS A 339 -0.04 -20.17 0.43
C CYS A 339 -0.43 -21.51 -0.16
N ALA A 340 0.42 -22.13 -0.99
CA ALA A 340 0.11 -23.34 -1.74
C ALA A 340 -0.49 -24.45 -0.85
N ASP A 341 0.16 -24.75 0.28
CA ASP A 341 -0.28 -25.80 1.20
C ASP A 341 -1.61 -25.45 1.89
N LYS A 342 -1.73 -24.23 2.42
CA LYS A 342 -2.94 -23.79 3.14
C LYS A 342 -4.14 -23.61 2.21
N CYS A 343 -3.91 -23.31 0.92
CA CYS A 343 -4.93 -23.03 -0.07
C CYS A 343 -5.18 -24.15 -1.09
N ALA A 344 -4.53 -25.31 -0.97
CA ALA A 344 -4.66 -26.42 -1.91
C ALA A 344 -6.12 -26.90 -2.12
N GLY A 345 -6.95 -26.81 -1.08
CA GLY A 345 -8.38 -27.17 -1.14
C GLY A 345 -9.29 -26.10 -1.76
N ASN A 346 -8.78 -24.91 -2.09
CA ASN A 346 -9.56 -23.84 -2.69
C ASN A 346 -9.69 -24.05 -4.22
N LEU A 347 -10.92 -23.97 -4.74
CA LEU A 347 -11.20 -24.11 -6.18
C LEU A 347 -10.42 -23.10 -7.03
N ASP A 348 -10.18 -21.90 -6.49
CA ASP A 348 -9.41 -20.86 -7.18
C ASP A 348 -7.94 -21.27 -7.39
N CYS A 349 -7.38 -22.09 -6.50
CA CYS A 349 -6.03 -22.62 -6.62
C CYS A 349 -5.97 -23.96 -7.37
N ALA A 350 -7.05 -24.74 -7.38
CA ALA A 350 -7.09 -26.04 -8.04
C ALA A 350 -6.88 -25.97 -9.57
N GLN A 351 -7.15 -24.82 -10.20
CA GLN A 351 -6.98 -24.61 -11.64
C GLN A 351 -5.66 -23.91 -11.99
N VAL A 352 -4.87 -23.52 -10.99
CA VAL A 352 -3.60 -22.83 -11.20
C VAL A 352 -2.52 -23.88 -11.49
N PRO A 353 -1.74 -23.74 -12.58
CA PRO A 353 -0.61 -24.63 -12.82
C PRO A 353 0.37 -24.58 -11.65
N LYS A 354 0.74 -25.76 -11.12
CA LYS A 354 1.54 -25.91 -9.90
C LYS A 354 2.80 -25.03 -9.91
N CYS A 355 3.49 -24.98 -11.05
CA CYS A 355 4.73 -24.23 -11.22
C CYS A 355 4.54 -22.96 -12.07
N GLY A 356 3.35 -22.35 -12.03
CA GLY A 356 3.07 -21.02 -12.62
C GLY A 356 2.89 -21.01 -14.14
N TYR A 357 3.29 -22.07 -14.85
CA TYR A 357 3.12 -22.21 -16.30
C TYR A 357 2.41 -23.51 -16.67
N LYS A 358 1.47 -23.45 -17.63
CA LYS A 358 0.79 -24.64 -18.15
C LYS A 358 1.65 -25.32 -19.21
N LEU A 359 2.48 -26.27 -18.76
CA LEU A 359 3.29 -27.10 -19.65
C LEU A 359 2.40 -28.09 -20.46
N PRO A 360 2.83 -28.52 -21.65
CA PRO A 360 2.17 -29.60 -22.38
C PRO A 360 2.11 -30.87 -21.53
N ALA A 361 0.96 -31.55 -21.51
CA ALA A 361 0.81 -32.78 -20.73
C ALA A 361 1.76 -33.87 -21.20
N GLY A 362 2.46 -34.50 -20.27
CA GLY A 362 3.34 -35.64 -20.52
C GLY A 362 4.30 -35.92 -19.36
N ASP A 363 5.25 -36.82 -19.59
CA ASP A 363 6.22 -37.22 -18.57
C ASP A 363 7.16 -36.05 -18.22
N CYS A 364 7.55 -35.24 -19.21
CA CYS A 364 8.36 -34.04 -18.99
C CYS A 364 7.68 -33.05 -18.04
N SER A 365 6.38 -32.74 -18.22
CA SER A 365 5.68 -31.81 -17.33
C SER A 365 5.60 -32.35 -15.91
N THR A 366 5.37 -33.67 -15.77
CA THR A 366 5.31 -34.32 -14.45
C THR A 366 6.65 -34.22 -13.73
N CYS A 367 7.76 -34.47 -14.44
CA CYS A 367 9.10 -34.35 -13.89
C CYS A 367 9.45 -32.89 -13.54
N LEU A 368 9.13 -31.93 -14.40
CA LEU A 368 9.40 -30.52 -14.13
C LEU A 368 8.62 -30.03 -12.91
N GLU A 369 7.37 -30.46 -12.75
CA GLU A 369 6.54 -30.14 -11.58
C GLU A 369 7.02 -30.77 -10.27
N SER A 370 7.79 -31.85 -10.33
CA SER A 370 8.39 -32.49 -9.16
C SER A 370 9.79 -32.00 -8.84
N SER A 371 10.60 -31.71 -9.86
CA SER A 371 12.06 -31.60 -9.74
C SER A 371 12.63 -30.23 -10.11
N CYS A 372 11.86 -29.42 -10.85
CA CYS A 372 12.27 -28.12 -11.42
C CYS A 372 11.21 -27.02 -11.25
N CYS A 373 10.39 -27.13 -10.20
CA CYS A 373 9.24 -26.24 -10.03
C CYS A 373 9.66 -24.79 -9.78
N ASP A 374 10.72 -24.58 -8.99
CA ASP A 374 11.25 -23.25 -8.68
C ASP A 374 11.80 -22.57 -9.94
N GLU A 375 12.58 -23.27 -10.75
CA GLU A 375 13.11 -22.74 -12.00
C GLU A 375 11.98 -22.46 -13.01
N THR A 376 10.93 -23.28 -13.01
CA THR A 376 9.75 -23.06 -13.84
C THR A 376 8.95 -21.85 -13.36
N LEU A 377 8.81 -21.66 -12.04
CA LEU A 377 8.16 -20.49 -11.45
C LEU A 377 8.92 -19.21 -11.79
N ASP A 378 10.25 -19.21 -11.61
CA ASP A 378 11.13 -18.08 -11.94
C ASP A 378 11.05 -17.72 -13.43
N CYS A 379 11.05 -18.72 -14.31
CA CYS A 379 10.86 -18.51 -15.74
C CYS A 379 9.45 -17.97 -16.06
N SER A 380 8.41 -18.51 -15.44
CA SER A 380 7.02 -18.08 -15.68
C SER A 380 6.78 -16.63 -15.24
N ALA A 381 7.49 -16.18 -14.21
CA ALA A 381 7.44 -14.81 -13.71
C ALA A 381 8.32 -13.84 -14.50
N ASP A 382 9.31 -14.32 -15.24
CA ASP A 382 10.13 -13.50 -16.14
C ASP A 382 9.45 -13.30 -17.49
N GLY A 383 9.26 -12.03 -17.87
CA GLY A 383 8.53 -11.68 -19.09
C GLY A 383 9.15 -12.19 -20.38
N THR A 384 10.49 -12.24 -20.46
CA THR A 384 11.19 -12.75 -21.64
C THR A 384 11.11 -14.27 -21.67
N CYS A 385 11.42 -14.93 -20.55
CA CYS A 385 11.36 -16.38 -20.43
C CYS A 385 9.97 -16.94 -20.72
N TYR A 386 8.92 -16.30 -20.21
CA TYR A 386 7.54 -16.69 -20.50
C TYR A 386 7.23 -16.63 -22.01
N VAL A 387 7.67 -15.58 -22.71
CA VAL A 387 7.52 -15.45 -24.17
C VAL A 387 8.33 -16.53 -24.90
N CYS A 388 9.54 -16.83 -24.43
CA CYS A 388 10.39 -17.88 -24.97
C CYS A 388 9.73 -19.26 -24.86
N LEU A 389 9.18 -19.62 -23.70
CA LEU A 389 8.39 -20.86 -23.52
C LEU A 389 7.21 -20.92 -24.48
N LYS A 390 6.44 -19.82 -24.58
CA LYS A 390 5.25 -19.74 -25.43
C LYS A 390 5.57 -19.85 -26.93
N THR A 391 6.73 -19.35 -27.35
CA THR A 391 7.14 -19.28 -28.76
C THR A 391 8.15 -20.36 -29.15
N LYS A 392 8.52 -21.24 -28.22
CA LYS A 392 9.57 -22.27 -28.41
C LYS A 392 10.91 -21.66 -28.82
N ASP A 393 11.36 -20.68 -28.04
CA ASP A 393 12.63 -19.98 -28.22
C ASP A 393 12.82 -19.34 -29.62
N ALA A 394 11.72 -18.92 -30.26
CA ALA A 394 11.77 -18.33 -31.61
C ALA A 394 12.51 -16.98 -31.68
N ALA A 395 12.68 -16.29 -30.56
CA ALA A 395 13.37 -15.00 -30.49
C ALA A 395 14.82 -15.18 -30.04
N GLU A 396 15.75 -14.45 -30.67
CA GLU A 396 17.20 -14.51 -30.35
C GLU A 396 17.50 -14.18 -28.88
N GLU A 397 16.72 -13.26 -28.28
CA GLU A 397 16.86 -12.87 -26.88
C GLU A 397 16.65 -14.02 -25.87
N CYS A 398 16.01 -15.12 -26.28
CA CYS A 398 15.80 -16.30 -25.44
C CYS A 398 17.12 -16.94 -25.01
N ALA A 399 18.13 -16.96 -25.89
CA ALA A 399 19.44 -17.53 -25.58
C ALA A 399 20.19 -16.74 -24.49
N GLY A 400 19.89 -15.46 -24.31
CA GLY A 400 20.52 -14.60 -23.31
C GLY A 400 19.78 -14.54 -21.96
N ASN A 401 18.58 -15.11 -21.86
CA ASN A 401 17.76 -14.96 -20.66
C ASN A 401 18.18 -15.95 -19.55
N ALA A 402 18.53 -15.41 -18.37
CA ALA A 402 19.05 -16.20 -17.26
C ALA A 402 18.01 -17.19 -16.68
N SER A 403 16.75 -16.77 -16.51
CA SER A 403 15.70 -17.67 -16.00
C SER A 403 15.41 -18.81 -16.98
N ARG A 404 15.45 -18.52 -18.30
CA ARG A 404 15.27 -19.53 -19.35
C ARG A 404 16.35 -20.59 -19.33
N LYS A 405 17.61 -20.15 -19.19
CA LYS A 405 18.77 -21.04 -19.06
C LYS A 405 18.68 -21.92 -17.82
N LYS A 406 18.38 -21.34 -16.65
CA LYS A 406 18.21 -22.13 -15.41
C LYS A 406 17.15 -23.21 -15.55
N MET A 407 15.99 -22.87 -16.11
CA MET A 407 14.93 -23.84 -16.37
C MET A 407 15.37 -24.92 -17.38
N ALA A 408 16.04 -24.52 -18.47
CA ALA A 408 16.58 -25.46 -19.46
C ALA A 408 17.59 -26.43 -18.84
N THR A 409 18.52 -25.91 -18.05
CA THR A 409 19.53 -26.70 -17.34
C THR A 409 18.89 -27.66 -16.35
N CYS A 410 17.87 -27.23 -15.59
CA CYS A 410 17.15 -28.14 -14.70
C CYS A 410 16.46 -29.27 -15.48
N ALA A 411 15.78 -28.95 -16.58
CA ALA A 411 15.17 -29.95 -17.45
C ALA A 411 16.20 -30.94 -18.00
N ALA A 412 17.35 -30.44 -18.48
CA ALA A 412 18.41 -31.26 -19.07
C ALA A 412 19.16 -32.14 -18.06
N THR A 413 19.18 -31.76 -16.77
CA THR A 413 19.93 -32.49 -15.73
C THR A 413 19.02 -33.41 -14.91
N LYS A 414 17.84 -32.93 -14.49
CA LYS A 414 16.93 -33.67 -13.61
C LYS A 414 15.79 -34.38 -14.33
N CYS A 415 15.49 -34.01 -15.57
CA CYS A 415 14.38 -34.54 -16.37
C CYS A 415 14.83 -34.93 -17.78
N ALA A 416 16.10 -35.30 -17.95
CA ALA A 416 16.73 -35.49 -19.25
C ALA A 416 15.99 -36.50 -20.13
N THR A 417 15.54 -37.61 -19.53
CA THR A 417 14.85 -38.70 -20.24
C THR A 417 13.44 -38.27 -20.63
N GLU A 418 12.71 -37.69 -19.67
CA GLU A 418 11.31 -37.31 -19.81
C GLU A 418 11.12 -36.13 -20.77
N CYS A 419 12.10 -35.21 -20.79
CA CYS A 419 12.06 -34.00 -21.61
C CYS A 419 12.80 -34.12 -22.94
N ALA A 420 13.40 -35.27 -23.27
CA ALA A 420 14.13 -35.45 -24.52
C ALA A 420 13.27 -35.12 -25.76
N GLY A 421 13.71 -34.13 -26.55
CA GLY A 421 13.03 -33.72 -27.77
C GLY A 421 11.79 -32.85 -27.54
N SER A 422 11.53 -32.43 -26.30
CA SER A 422 10.47 -31.49 -25.96
C SER A 422 10.81 -30.06 -26.39
N GLY A 423 12.11 -29.75 -26.48
CA GLY A 423 12.65 -28.42 -26.73
C GLY A 423 12.74 -27.56 -25.46
N ILE A 424 12.25 -28.04 -24.31
CA ILE A 424 12.35 -27.32 -23.02
C ILE A 424 13.80 -27.26 -22.53
N GLU A 425 14.56 -28.32 -22.80
CA GLU A 425 16.00 -28.46 -22.52
C GLU A 425 16.88 -27.56 -23.40
N THR A 426 16.31 -26.93 -24.44
CA THR A 426 17.06 -26.05 -25.35
C THR A 426 17.65 -24.86 -24.60
N GLY A 427 18.95 -24.61 -24.80
CA GLY A 427 19.66 -23.50 -24.15
C GLY A 427 20.17 -23.79 -22.74
N ALA A 428 20.16 -25.07 -22.32
CA ALA A 428 20.83 -25.50 -21.10
C ALA A 428 22.32 -25.11 -21.12
N GLU A 429 22.79 -24.59 -20.00
CA GLU A 429 24.22 -24.34 -19.83
C GLU A 429 24.94 -25.69 -19.59
N PRO A 430 26.11 -25.92 -20.21
CA PRO A 430 26.89 -27.11 -19.93
C PRO A 430 27.25 -27.15 -18.44
N GLU A 431 27.13 -28.32 -17.81
CA GLU A 431 27.58 -28.48 -16.43
C GLU A 431 29.05 -28.05 -16.32
N PRO A 432 29.44 -27.32 -15.26
CA PRO A 432 30.85 -27.20 -14.94
C PRO A 432 31.36 -28.62 -14.63
N GLU A 433 32.40 -29.06 -15.35
CA GLU A 433 33.06 -30.35 -15.11
C GLU A 433 33.51 -30.43 -13.64
N GLY A 434 32.72 -31.12 -12.82
CA GLY A 434 32.95 -31.30 -11.39
C GLY A 434 33.57 -32.66 -11.13
N GLU A 435 34.75 -32.65 -10.51
CA GLU A 435 35.43 -33.82 -9.97
C GLU A 435 34.47 -34.67 -9.11
N GLY A 436 34.38 -35.95 -9.46
CA GLY A 436 33.46 -36.88 -8.82
C GLY A 436 33.76 -37.12 -7.35
N THR A 437 32.70 -37.32 -6.57
CA THR A 437 32.77 -38.05 -5.30
C THR A 437 31.59 -39.02 -5.19
N PRO A 438 31.79 -40.23 -4.62
CA PRO A 438 30.96 -41.38 -4.91
C PRO A 438 29.73 -41.52 -4.01
N GLU A 439 28.80 -42.31 -4.54
CA GLU A 439 27.51 -42.74 -3.98
C GLU A 439 27.57 -43.24 -2.53
N GLY A 440 26.60 -42.79 -1.73
CA GLY A 440 26.21 -43.38 -0.46
C GLY A 440 24.71 -43.64 -0.45
N GLY A 441 24.32 -44.89 -0.67
CA GLY A 441 22.93 -45.34 -0.64
C GLY A 441 22.30 -45.33 0.75
N GLY A 442 20.99 -45.11 0.81
CA GLY A 442 20.19 -45.25 2.03
C GLY A 442 18.70 -45.16 1.71
N GLY A 443 18.04 -46.32 1.64
CA GLY A 443 16.60 -46.43 1.43
C GLY A 443 15.79 -46.09 2.69
N GLY A 444 14.54 -45.67 2.48
CA GLY A 444 13.54 -45.48 3.53
C GLY A 444 12.13 -45.44 2.93
N THR A 445 11.28 -46.36 3.36
CA THR A 445 9.94 -46.68 2.82
C THR A 445 8.81 -46.01 3.62
N THR A 446 7.71 -45.65 2.93
CA THR A 446 6.30 -45.49 3.40
C THR A 446 5.98 -44.33 4.36
N VAL A 447 4.83 -43.64 4.30
CA VAL A 447 3.44 -44.14 4.46
C VAL A 447 2.42 -43.19 3.79
N THR A 448 1.40 -43.78 3.18
CA THR A 448 0.16 -43.18 2.67
C THR A 448 -0.87 -43.01 3.78
N THR A 449 -1.58 -41.88 3.85
CA THR A 449 -2.94 -41.84 4.41
C THR A 449 -3.83 -40.91 3.59
N THR A 450 -4.84 -41.52 2.97
CA THR A 450 -6.05 -40.90 2.42
C THR A 450 -7.03 -40.58 3.54
N GLU A 451 -7.73 -39.45 3.48
CA GLU A 451 -9.14 -39.35 3.91
C GLU A 451 -9.82 -38.06 3.43
N SER A 452 -11.15 -38.07 3.47
CA SER A 452 -12.10 -37.56 2.48
C SER A 452 -12.89 -36.30 2.87
N CYS A 453 -13.47 -35.70 1.82
CA CYS A 453 -14.36 -34.54 1.64
C CYS A 453 -15.37 -34.10 2.74
N ALA A 454 -15.65 -32.78 2.79
CA ALA A 454 -17.01 -32.21 2.83
C ALA A 454 -17.01 -30.73 2.37
N ALA A 455 -17.99 -30.33 1.57
CA ALA A 455 -18.13 -29.03 0.92
C ALA A 455 -19.16 -28.10 1.59
N ALA A 456 -18.95 -26.78 1.53
CA ALA A 456 -19.95 -25.71 1.71
C ALA A 456 -19.43 -24.37 1.11
N PRO A 457 -20.30 -23.39 0.79
CA PRO A 457 -20.24 -22.67 -0.48
C PRO A 457 -19.51 -21.31 -0.48
N GLY A 458 -18.72 -21.10 -1.54
CA GLY A 458 -18.78 -19.93 -2.44
C GLY A 458 -18.60 -18.53 -1.87
N ALA A 459 -17.35 -18.09 -1.72
CA ALA A 459 -17.00 -16.67 -1.79
C ALA A 459 -16.36 -16.40 -3.15
N ARG A 460 -16.99 -15.55 -3.96
CA ARG A 460 -16.47 -15.12 -5.27
C ARG A 460 -15.18 -14.34 -5.06
N GLY A 461 -14.04 -14.90 -5.51
CA GLY A 461 -12.73 -14.26 -5.49
C GLY A 461 -12.72 -12.94 -6.28
N GLY A 462 -12.61 -11.83 -5.56
CA GLY A 462 -12.53 -10.48 -6.11
C GLY A 462 -11.13 -10.11 -6.59
N PHE A 463 -10.56 -10.84 -7.54
CA PHE A 463 -9.25 -10.50 -8.13
C PHE A 463 -9.26 -9.20 -8.96
N GLY A 464 -10.44 -8.64 -9.27
CA GLY A 464 -10.61 -7.43 -10.06
C GLY A 464 -10.34 -6.10 -9.33
N ALA A 465 -10.30 -6.08 -7.99
CA ALA A 465 -10.19 -4.84 -7.22
C ALA A 465 -8.74 -4.44 -6.88
N PHE A 466 -7.82 -5.40 -6.83
CA PHE A 466 -6.45 -5.21 -6.29
C PHE A 466 -5.52 -4.38 -7.18
N VAL A 467 -5.64 -4.51 -8.50
CA VAL A 467 -4.80 -3.77 -9.45
C VAL A 467 -5.29 -2.33 -9.63
N LEU A 468 -6.58 -2.07 -9.38
CA LEU A 468 -7.19 -0.77 -9.65
C LEU A 468 -7.12 0.18 -8.46
N ALA A 469 -7.08 -0.25 -7.20
CA ALA A 469 -7.10 0.70 -6.07
C ALA A 469 -5.85 1.61 -6.01
N GLY A 470 -4.63 1.04 -6.08
CA GLY A 470 -3.38 1.82 -6.07
C GLY A 470 -3.14 2.62 -7.35
N LEU A 471 -3.56 2.07 -8.50
CA LEU A 471 -3.44 2.76 -9.80
C LEU A 471 -4.55 3.79 -10.04
N ALA A 472 -5.76 3.63 -9.48
CA ALA A 472 -6.84 4.61 -9.57
C ALA A 472 -6.55 5.85 -8.72
N LEU A 473 -5.90 5.69 -7.56
CA LEU A 473 -5.43 6.82 -6.75
C LEU A 473 -4.38 7.65 -7.52
N ALA A 474 -3.41 7.01 -8.18
CA ALA A 474 -2.39 7.70 -8.99
C ALA A 474 -2.92 8.22 -10.35
N ALA A 475 -3.82 7.50 -11.02
CA ALA A 475 -4.42 7.89 -12.30
C ALA A 475 -5.46 9.02 -12.14
N GLY A 476 -6.20 9.03 -11.03
CA GLY A 476 -7.07 10.14 -10.63
C GLY A 476 -6.29 11.43 -10.39
N ALA A 477 -5.10 11.33 -9.77
CA ALA A 477 -4.21 12.47 -9.52
C ALA A 477 -3.53 12.99 -10.82
N ARG A 478 -3.12 12.09 -11.75
CA ARG A 478 -2.46 12.50 -13.01
C ARG A 478 -3.40 12.98 -14.11
N ARG A 479 -4.64 12.47 -14.21
CA ARG A 479 -5.62 12.95 -15.22
C ARG A 479 -6.17 14.36 -14.94
N ARG A 480 -5.93 14.93 -13.76
CA ARG A 480 -6.54 16.19 -13.30
C ARG A 480 -5.58 17.39 -13.20
N ARG A 481 -4.32 17.22 -13.67
CA ARG A 481 -3.31 18.30 -13.77
C ARG A 481 -3.02 18.74 -15.22
N ARG A 482 -3.95 18.53 -16.15
CA ARG A 482 -3.90 19.13 -17.49
C ARG A 482 -5.10 20.01 -17.72
#